data_AF-A0A953R632-F1
#
_entry.id   AF-A0A953R632-F1
#
_cell.length_a   1.000
_cell.length_b   1.000
_cell.length_c   1.000
_cell.angle_alpha   90.00
_cell.angle_beta   90.00
_cell.angle_gamma   90.00
#
_symmetry.space_group_name_H-M   'P 1'
#
loop_
_entity.id
_entity.type
_entity.pdbx_description
1 polymer ?
#
loop_
_entity_poly.entity_id
_entity_poly.type
_entity_poly.pdbx_seq_one_letter_code
_entity_poly.pdbx_strand_id
1 'polypeptide(L)'
;MITKTVRSRFVHEMGEKVEGCTILEKRVVIPPNPAEQRRGVYEYLVEVPPAPVATKSRTPRSAAAATAPQQEESFTRSTPEEMGGRVIRRLPSR
;
A
#
# COMPACT_ATOMS: atom_id res chain seq x y z
N MET A 1 6.27 -15.87 19.35
CA MET A 1 5.36 -14.90 18.71
C MET A 1 6.15 -13.62 18.45
N ILE A 2 6.00 -13.01 17.28
CA ILE A 2 6.70 -11.76 16.93
C ILE A 2 5.68 -10.64 17.02
N THR A 3 5.92 -9.67 17.91
CA THR A 3 5.12 -8.46 18.01
C THR A 3 5.84 -7.31 17.34
N LYS A 4 5.09 -6.45 16.65
CA LYS A 4 5.61 -5.23 16.03
C LYS A 4 4.80 -4.04 16.50
N THR A 5 5.43 -2.88 16.48
CA THR A 5 4.77 -1.62 16.79
C THR A 5 4.49 -0.87 15.49
N VAL A 6 3.25 -0.46 15.27
CA VAL A 6 2.82 0.24 14.06
C VAL A 6 2.20 1.56 14.45
N ARG A 7 2.59 2.64 13.76
CA ARG A 7 1.98 3.96 13.93
C ARG A 7 0.98 4.21 12.82
N SER A 8 -0.24 4.60 13.20
CA SER A 8 -1.31 4.93 12.26
C SER A 8 -2.06 6.18 12.72
N ARG A 9 -2.55 6.95 11.74
CA ARG A 9 -3.44 8.10 11.96
C ARG A 9 -4.92 7.68 12.01
N PHE A 10 -5.19 6.41 11.74
CA PHE A 10 -6.53 5.83 11.77
C PHE A 10 -6.79 5.18 13.12
N VAL A 11 -8.05 5.22 13.52
CA VAL A 11 -8.53 4.58 14.74
C VAL A 11 -8.83 3.13 14.40
N HIS A 12 -8.10 2.22 15.02
CA HIS A 12 -8.34 0.78 14.95
C HIS A 12 -8.77 0.27 16.32
N GLU A 13 -9.50 -0.84 16.29
CA GLU A 13 -10.02 -1.52 17.49
C GLU A 13 -9.11 -2.67 17.91
N MET A 14 -9.14 -3.02 19.20
CA MET A 14 -8.39 -4.19 19.70
C MET A 14 -8.99 -5.48 19.12
N GLY A 15 -8.12 -6.37 18.65
CA GLY A 15 -8.53 -7.58 17.93
C GLY A 15 -8.77 -7.39 16.42
N GLU A 16 -8.71 -6.15 15.91
CA GLU A 16 -8.80 -5.90 14.47
C GLU A 16 -7.57 -6.47 13.75
N LYS A 17 -7.79 -7.06 12.57
CA LYS A 17 -6.72 -7.50 11.69
C LYS A 17 -6.33 -6.39 10.73
N VAL A 18 -5.16 -5.79 10.95
CA VAL A 18 -4.60 -4.76 10.09
C VAL A 18 -3.36 -5.33 9.40
N GLU A 19 -3.35 -5.34 8.07
CA GLU A 19 -2.25 -5.90 7.25
C GLU A 19 -1.90 -7.37 7.60
N GLY A 20 -2.89 -8.16 8.04
CA GLY A 20 -2.69 -9.55 8.46
C GLY A 20 -2.09 -9.73 9.86
N CYS A 21 -1.88 -8.64 10.59
CA CYS A 21 -1.45 -8.64 11.99
C CYS A 21 -2.64 -8.31 12.91
N THR A 22 -2.71 -8.91 14.09
CA THR A 22 -3.81 -8.68 15.04
C THR A 22 -3.42 -7.59 16.03
N ILE A 23 -4.24 -6.56 16.19
CA ILE A 23 -3.99 -5.50 17.18
C ILE A 23 -4.21 -6.06 18.59
N LEU A 24 -3.18 -6.00 19.42
CA LEU A 24 -3.22 -6.40 20.82
C LEU A 24 -3.46 -5.20 21.74
N GLU A 25 -2.75 -4.10 21.49
CA GLU A 25 -2.82 -2.91 22.33
C GLU A 25 -2.86 -1.63 21.49
N LYS A 26 -3.49 -0.59 22.05
CA LYS A 26 -3.63 0.74 21.46
C LYS A 26 -3.12 1.80 22.42
N ARG A 27 -2.17 2.60 21.96
CA ARG A 27 -1.61 3.74 22.69
C ARG A 27 -1.80 5.03 21.90
N VAL A 28 -2.25 6.09 22.56
CA VAL A 28 -2.36 7.42 21.95
C VAL A 28 -1.03 8.14 22.11
N VAL A 29 -0.38 8.48 20.99
CA VAL A 29 0.87 9.25 21.00
C VAL A 29 0.58 10.74 20.87
N ILE A 30 -0.35 11.09 19.99
CA ILE A 30 -0.80 12.47 19.78
C ILE A 30 -2.32 12.47 19.81
N PRO A 31 -2.96 13.18 20.74
CA PRO A 31 -4.42 13.24 20.80
C PRO A 31 -4.99 13.98 19.57
N PRO A 32 -6.18 13.58 19.09
CA PRO A 32 -6.88 14.30 18.02
C PRO A 32 -7.30 15.70 18.50
N ASN A 33 -7.17 16.71 17.63
CA ASN A 33 -7.66 18.06 17.88
C ASN A 33 -8.78 18.41 16.87
N PRO A 34 -10.06 18.43 17.29
CA PRO A 34 -11.16 18.72 16.40
C PRO A 34 -11.19 20.18 15.94
N ALA A 35 -10.73 21.13 16.75
CA ALA A 35 -10.73 22.55 16.41
C ALA A 35 -9.81 22.87 15.22
N GLU A 36 -8.71 22.12 15.10
CA GLU A 36 -7.74 22.24 14.00
C GLU A 36 -7.97 21.18 12.90
N GLN A 37 -9.03 20.37 12.99
CA GLN A 37 -9.25 19.18 12.14
C GLN A 37 -8.04 18.22 12.09
N ARG A 38 -7.22 18.22 13.14
CA ARG A 38 -5.99 17.44 13.21
C ARG A 38 -6.31 16.04 13.74
N ARG A 39 -6.02 15.02 12.93
CA ARG A 39 -6.15 13.62 13.33
C ARG A 39 -5.13 13.26 14.41
N GLY A 40 -5.53 12.40 15.34
CA GLY A 40 -4.64 11.81 16.34
C GLY A 40 -3.65 10.84 15.69
N VAL A 41 -2.55 10.58 16.40
CA VAL A 41 -1.58 9.54 16.04
C VAL A 41 -1.61 8.48 17.11
N TYR A 42 -1.82 7.25 16.67
CA TYR A 42 -1.93 6.07 17.51
C TYR A 42 -0.78 5.12 17.21
N GLU A 43 -0.36 4.43 18.26
CA GLU A 43 0.66 3.42 18.22
C GLU A 43 0.02 2.10 18.67
N TYR A 44 0.07 1.11 17.79
CA TYR A 44 -0.56 -0.18 17.98
C TYR A 44 0.52 -1.25 18.13
N LEU A 45 0.38 -2.09 19.15
CA LEU A 45 1.18 -3.30 19.28
C LEU A 45 0.43 -4.41 18.57
N VAL A 46 1.00 -4.93 17.49
CA VAL A 46 0.38 -5.94 16.64
C VAL A 46 1.12 -7.27 16.74
N GLU A 47 0.37 -8.36 16.78
CA GLU A 47 0.91 -9.71 16.67
C GLU A 47 1.03 -10.11 15.20
N VAL A 48 2.24 -10.47 14.79
CA VAL A 48 2.51 -11.00 13.46
C VAL A 48 2.43 -12.53 13.51
N PRO A 49 1.48 -13.17 12.80
CA PRO A 49 1.46 -14.61 12.70
C PRO A 49 2.75 -15.10 12.00
N PRO A 50 3.38 -16.19 12.50
CA PRO A 50 4.57 -16.73 11.86
C PRO A 50 4.24 -17.15 10.43
N ALA A 51 5.10 -16.78 9.49
CA ALA A 51 4.94 -17.16 8.08
C ALA A 51 4.88 -18.69 7.99
N PRO A 52 3.93 -19.28 7.24
CA PRO A 52 3.98 -20.70 6.96
C PRO A 52 5.28 -20.97 6.21
N VAL A 53 6.15 -21.79 6.80
CA VAL A 53 7.33 -22.35 6.13
C VAL A 53 6.83 -23.13 4.92
N ALA A 54 6.83 -22.48 3.77
CA ALA A 54 6.43 -23.10 2.53
C ALA A 54 7.52 -24.10 2.13
N THR A 55 7.41 -25.35 2.57
CA THR A 55 8.02 -26.49 1.87
C THR A 55 7.31 -26.64 0.52
N LYS A 56 7.65 -25.77 -0.43
CA LYS A 56 7.18 -25.87 -1.82
C LYS A 56 8.04 -26.92 -2.54
N SER A 57 7.67 -28.18 -2.44
CA SER A 57 7.90 -29.12 -3.54
C SER A 57 6.93 -28.72 -4.66
N ARG A 58 7.45 -28.09 -5.73
CA ARG A 58 6.67 -27.83 -6.95
C ARG A 58 7.35 -28.50 -8.14
N THR A 59 6.81 -29.66 -8.50
CA THR A 59 6.87 -30.26 -9.83
C THR A 59 6.45 -29.23 -10.90
N PRO A 60 7.15 -29.16 -12.05
CA PRO A 60 6.78 -28.25 -13.13
C PRO A 60 5.58 -28.84 -13.91
N ARG A 61 4.44 -28.15 -13.88
CA ARG A 61 3.32 -28.43 -14.80
C ARG A 61 3.36 -27.43 -15.93
N SER A 62 3.78 -27.93 -17.09
CA SER A 62 3.65 -27.29 -18.39
C SER A 62 2.17 -27.13 -18.75
N ALA A 63 1.75 -25.94 -19.15
CA ALA A 63 0.55 -25.72 -19.96
C ALA A 63 0.59 -24.30 -20.56
N ALA A 64 0.71 -24.27 -21.88
CA ALA A 64 0.64 -23.07 -22.70
C ALA A 64 -0.80 -22.55 -22.79
N ALA A 65 -0.96 -21.23 -22.81
CA ALA A 65 -2.08 -20.56 -23.47
C ALA A 65 -1.61 -19.16 -23.89
N ALA A 66 -1.67 -18.91 -25.20
CA ALA A 66 -1.26 -17.66 -25.83
C ALA A 66 -2.11 -16.48 -25.36
N THR A 67 -1.47 -15.34 -25.11
CA THR A 67 -2.13 -14.04 -25.05
C THR A 67 -1.21 -13.05 -25.76
N ALA A 68 -1.79 -12.27 -26.68
CA ALA A 68 -1.11 -11.37 -27.59
C ALA A 68 -0.14 -10.39 -26.90
N PRO A 69 0.92 -9.90 -27.58
CA PRO A 69 1.75 -8.85 -27.02
C PRO A 69 0.93 -7.55 -26.97
N GLN A 70 0.43 -7.17 -25.79
CA GLN A 70 0.20 -5.76 -25.49
C GLN A 70 1.58 -5.10 -25.55
N GLN A 71 1.84 -4.31 -26.59
CA GLN A 71 2.99 -3.42 -26.60
C GLN A 71 2.85 -2.51 -25.39
N GLU A 72 3.65 -2.77 -24.37
CA GLU A 72 3.91 -1.84 -23.28
C GLU A 72 4.66 -0.65 -23.89
N GLU A 73 3.91 0.29 -24.48
CA GLU A 73 4.48 1.56 -24.90
C GLU A 73 5.02 2.26 -23.66
N SER A 74 6.34 2.17 -23.50
CA SER A 74 7.05 2.84 -22.41
C SER A 74 7.04 4.33 -22.71
N PHE A 75 6.08 5.05 -22.12
CA PHE A 75 6.01 6.50 -22.22
C PHE A 75 7.18 7.13 -21.47
N THR A 76 8.27 7.39 -22.20
CA THR A 76 9.39 8.17 -21.68
C THR A 76 9.00 9.64 -21.73
N ARG A 77 9.13 10.34 -20.59
CA ARG A 77 8.82 11.76 -20.49
C ARG A 77 9.82 12.56 -21.33
N SER A 78 9.33 13.34 -22.29
CA SER A 78 10.17 14.26 -23.06
C SER A 78 10.84 15.30 -22.18
N THR A 79 12.05 15.70 -22.57
CA THR A 79 12.84 16.73 -21.89
C THR A 79 12.24 18.13 -22.14
N PRO A 80 12.51 19.12 -21.27
CA PRO A 80 12.01 20.49 -21.43
C PRO A 80 12.40 21.14 -22.77
N GLU A 81 13.60 20.85 -23.27
CA GLU A 81 14.13 21.33 -24.54
C GLU A 81 13.36 20.75 -25.73
N GLU A 82 13.04 19.45 -25.69
CA GLU A 82 12.20 18.77 -26.69
C GLU A 82 10.75 19.28 -26.67
N MET A 83 10.26 19.66 -25.49
CA MET A 83 8.93 20.27 -25.36
C MET A 83 8.85 21.64 -26.02
N GLY A 84 9.96 22.35 -26.23
CA GLY A 84 10.09 23.46 -27.18
C GLY A 84 8.93 24.47 -27.21
N GLY A 85 8.37 24.85 -26.05
CA GLY A 85 7.25 25.79 -25.94
C GLY A 85 5.86 25.24 -26.27
N ARG A 86 5.70 23.91 -26.46
CA ARG A 86 4.40 23.28 -26.68
C ARG A 86 3.56 23.33 -25.40
N VAL A 87 2.37 23.92 -25.50
CA VAL A 87 1.39 24.01 -24.40
C VAL A 87 0.45 22.81 -24.45
N ILE A 88 0.36 22.06 -23.35
CA ILE A 88 -0.57 20.91 -23.22
C ILE A 88 -1.99 21.45 -23.02
N ARG A 89 -2.93 21.07 -23.89
CA ARG A 89 -4.34 21.48 -23.81
C ARG A 89 -5.14 20.49 -22.94
N ARG A 90 -5.96 21.02 -22.03
CA ARG A 90 -6.86 20.22 -21.19
C ARG A 90 -8.17 19.94 -21.94
N LEU A 91 -8.56 18.67 -22.01
CA LEU A 91 -9.85 18.26 -22.58
C LEU A 91 -10.97 18.38 -21.52
N PRO A 92 -12.16 18.89 -21.89
CA PRO A 92 -13.31 18.90 -20.99
C PRO A 92 -13.82 17.47 -20.75
N SER A 93 -14.23 17.18 -19.52
CA SER A 93 -14.91 15.91 -19.20
C SER A 93 -16.33 15.91 -19.77
N ARG A 94 -16.78 14.78 -20.31
CA ARG A 94 -18.21 14.54 -20.60
C ARG A 94 -18.99 14.34 -19.32
#